data_AF-A0A812J756-F1
#
_entry.id   AF-A0A812J756-F1
#
_cell.length_a   1.000
_cell.length_b   1.000
_cell.length_c   1.000
_cell.angle_alpha   90.00
_cell.angle_beta   90.00
_cell.angle_gamma   90.00
#
_symmetry.space_group_name_H-M   'P 1'
#
loop_
_entity.id
_entity.type
_entity.pdbx_description
1 polymer ?
#
loop_
_entity_poly.entity_id
_entity_poly.type
_entity_poly.pdbx_seq_one_letter_code
_entity_poly.pdbx_strand_id
1 'polypeptide(L)'
;MPSKRRNNGRSKHGRGHTAIDKAIKRFQVRNMVDASSQRDLREASVYSSFMLPKLYMKMLYCVSCAIHGRVVRVRNKAGYGFGFHKNSLDCD
;
A
#
# COMPACT_ATOMS: atom_id res chain seq x y z
N MET A 1 4.54 18.97 -27.70
CA MET A 1 5.10 18.42 -26.44
C MET A 1 4.48 17.05 -26.15
N PRO A 2 5.27 15.97 -26.00
CA PRO A 2 4.72 14.65 -25.74
C PRO A 2 4.34 14.47 -24.25
N SER A 3 3.14 13.95 -23.98
CA SER A 3 2.69 13.59 -22.62
C SER A 3 2.90 12.09 -22.35
N LYS A 4 3.62 11.73 -21.29
CA LYS A 4 3.86 10.32 -20.93
C LYS A 4 2.59 9.57 -20.47
N ARG A 5 1.64 10.26 -19.85
CA ARG A 5 0.41 9.68 -19.29
C ARG A 5 -0.78 10.58 -19.57
N ARG A 6 -1.91 10.00 -20.01
CA ARG A 6 -3.17 10.73 -20.29
C ARG A 6 -3.69 11.51 -19.08
N ASN A 7 -3.48 11.00 -17.86
CA ASN A 7 -3.92 11.64 -16.61
C ASN A 7 -2.86 12.53 -15.94
N ASN A 8 -1.73 12.81 -16.60
CA ASN A 8 -0.61 13.57 -16.03
C ASN A 8 -0.07 13.01 -14.70
N GLY A 9 -0.32 11.72 -14.41
CA GLY A 9 0.10 11.04 -13.19
C GLY A 9 -0.67 11.42 -11.92
N ARG A 10 -1.89 11.96 -12.04
CA ARG A 10 -2.77 12.27 -10.91
C ARG A 10 -4.22 11.88 -11.21
N SER A 11 -5.11 11.96 -10.22
CA SER A 11 -6.55 11.68 -10.34
C SER A 11 -7.40 12.96 -10.36
N LYS A 12 -6.81 14.10 -10.76
CA LYS A 12 -7.49 15.39 -10.87
C LYS A 12 -8.38 15.41 -12.10
N HIS A 13 -9.70 15.42 -11.90
CA HIS A 13 -10.67 15.61 -12.96
C HIS A 13 -11.68 16.69 -12.55
N GLY A 14 -11.90 17.69 -13.42
CA GLY A 14 -12.91 18.75 -13.22
C GLY A 14 -12.72 19.64 -11.98
N ARG A 15 -11.49 19.82 -11.50
CA ARG A 15 -11.19 20.57 -10.25
C ARG A 15 -10.01 21.51 -10.42
N GLY A 16 -9.98 22.60 -9.64
CA GLY A 16 -8.92 23.62 -9.63
C GLY A 16 -7.68 23.25 -8.80
N HIS A 17 -7.79 23.12 -7.48
CA HIS A 17 -6.70 22.69 -6.59
C HIS A 17 -7.14 21.49 -5.75
N THR A 18 -6.24 20.52 -5.56
CA THR A 18 -6.51 19.31 -4.77
C THR A 18 -5.30 18.93 -3.94
N ALA A 19 -5.48 18.77 -2.63
CA ALA A 19 -4.37 18.58 -1.68
C ALA A 19 -3.68 17.20 -1.78
N ILE A 20 -4.41 16.13 -2.11
CA ILE A 20 -3.92 14.73 -1.92
C ILE A 20 -4.09 13.85 -3.17
N ASP A 21 -3.99 14.46 -4.34
CA ASP A 21 -4.33 13.77 -5.59
C ASP A 21 -3.15 13.01 -6.24
N LYS A 22 -1.91 13.40 -5.93
CA LYS A 22 -0.71 12.72 -6.45
C LYS A 22 -0.18 11.60 -5.53
N ALA A 23 -0.61 11.59 -4.27
CA ALA A 23 -0.03 10.69 -3.27
C ALA A 23 -0.39 9.22 -3.54
N ILE A 24 0.58 8.33 -3.37
CA ILE A 24 0.38 6.88 -3.47
C ILE A 24 -0.14 6.41 -2.12
N LYS A 25 -1.39 5.93 -2.10
CA LYS A 25 -2.10 5.53 -0.88
C LYS A 25 -2.08 4.01 -0.76
N ARG A 26 -1.56 3.49 0.35
CA ARG A 26 -1.61 2.05 0.68
C ARG A 26 -2.22 1.89 2.06
N PHE A 27 -3.26 1.07 2.13
CA PHE A 27 -3.82 0.68 3.41
C PHE A 27 -3.13 -0.61 3.86
N GLN A 28 -2.46 -0.55 5.01
CA GLN A 28 -1.81 -1.69 5.63
C GLN A 28 -2.65 -2.12 6.81
N VAL A 29 -3.08 -3.38 6.77
CA VAL A 29 -3.69 -4.05 7.91
C VAL A 29 -2.70 -5.10 8.35
N ARG A 30 -2.18 -4.96 9.57
CA ARG A 30 -1.21 -5.88 10.15
C ARG A 30 -1.66 -6.26 11.54
N ASN A 31 -1.36 -7.47 11.99
CA ASN A 31 -1.54 -7.80 13.39
C ASN A 31 -0.56 -6.96 14.23
N MET A 32 -0.92 -6.65 15.47
CA MET A 32 -0.02 -5.93 16.39
C MET A 32 1.27 -6.73 16.67
N VAL A 33 1.17 -8.05 16.60
CA VAL A 33 2.26 -8.98 16.91
C VAL A 33 2.61 -9.79 15.67
N ASP A 34 3.91 -10.02 15.47
CA ASP A 34 4.42 -10.88 14.39
C ASP A 34 3.98 -12.34 14.57
N ALA A 35 3.84 -13.08 13.47
CA ALA A 35 3.36 -14.46 13.45
C ALA A 35 4.18 -15.40 14.34
N SER A 36 5.49 -15.18 14.46
CA SER A 36 6.37 -15.99 15.32
C SER A 36 6.01 -15.86 16.80
N SER A 37 5.90 -14.62 17.30
CA SER A 37 5.61 -14.30 18.69
C SER A 37 4.14 -14.56 19.10
N GLN A 38 3.26 -14.92 18.17
CA GLN A 38 1.87 -15.27 18.50
C GLN A 38 1.77 -16.54 19.34
N ARG A 39 2.74 -17.47 19.22
CA ARG A 39 2.75 -18.71 20.00
C ARG A 39 3.07 -18.42 21.47
N ASP A 40 4.18 -17.70 21.69
CA ASP A 40 4.64 -17.33 23.04
C ASP A 40 3.57 -16.53 23.80
N LEU A 41 2.87 -15.62 23.12
CA LEU A 41 1.79 -14.85 23.74
C LEU A 41 0.57 -15.70 24.11
N ARG A 42 0.26 -16.76 23.36
CA ARG A 42 -0.88 -17.64 23.69
C ARG A 42 -0.55 -18.53 24.88
N GLU A 43 0.69 -19.01 24.97
CA GLU A 43 1.16 -19.82 26.10
C GLU A 43 1.30 -18.98 27.38
N ALA A 44 1.73 -17.73 27.27
CA ALA A 44 1.84 -16.82 28.40
C ALA A 44 0.50 -16.17 28.82
N SER A 45 -0.54 -16.24 27.99
CA SER A 45 -1.82 -15.60 28.31
C SER A 45 -2.64 -16.41 29.31
N VAL A 46 -3.21 -15.71 30.30
CA VAL A 46 -4.14 -16.30 31.28
C VAL A 46 -5.48 -16.73 30.62
N TYR A 47 -5.83 -16.12 29.48
CA TYR A 47 -7.05 -16.42 28.74
C TYR A 47 -6.81 -17.52 27.69
N SER A 48 -7.72 -18.50 27.59
CA SER A 48 -7.58 -19.60 26.63
C SER A 48 -7.71 -19.17 25.16
N SER A 49 -8.40 -18.06 24.88
CA SER A 49 -8.62 -17.53 23.54
C SER A 49 -8.47 -16.00 23.50
N PHE A 50 -7.23 -15.51 23.46
CA PHE A 50 -6.98 -14.08 23.28
C PHE A 50 -6.94 -13.70 21.80
N MET A 51 -7.88 -12.84 21.37
CA MET A 51 -7.86 -12.27 20.02
C MET A 51 -6.89 -11.09 19.94
N LEU A 52 -5.83 -11.23 19.15
CA LEU A 52 -4.86 -10.17 18.94
C LEU A 52 -5.46 -9.02 18.10
N PRO A 53 -5.34 -7.75 18.55
CA PRO A 53 -5.84 -6.61 17.80
C PRO A 53 -5.01 -6.36 16.53
N LYS A 54 -5.66 -5.73 15.55
CA LYS A 54 -5.05 -5.34 14.27
C LYS A 54 -4.71 -3.85 14.26
N LEU A 55 -3.57 -3.53 13.68
CA LEU A 55 -3.12 -2.19 13.35
C LEU A 55 -3.61 -1.82 11.96
N TYR A 56 -4.30 -0.68 11.89
CA TYR A 56 -4.83 -0.10 10.66
C TYR A 56 -4.05 1.18 10.33
N MET A 57 -3.26 1.15 9.26
CA MET A 57 -2.42 2.28 8.87
C MET A 57 -2.65 2.66 7.41
N LYS A 58 -2.96 3.94 7.18
CA LYS A 58 -3.05 4.50 5.83
C LYS A 58 -1.73 5.19 5.50
N MET A 59 -0.87 4.51 4.76
CA MET A 59 0.41 5.05 4.32
C MET A 59 0.21 5.94 3.09
N LEU A 60 0.74 7.16 3.14
CA LEU A 60 0.78 8.10 2.03
C LEU A 60 2.23 8.37 1.63
N TYR A 61 2.59 7.99 0.41
CA TYR A 61 3.94 8.16 -0.12
C TYR A 61 3.99 9.25 -1.18
N CYS A 62 5.11 9.98 -1.16
CA CYS A 62 5.59 10.72 -2.31
C CYS A 62 6.07 9.77 -3.42
N VAL A 63 6.15 10.21 -4.68
CA VAL A 63 6.51 9.33 -5.80
C VAL A 63 7.93 8.77 -5.66
N SER A 64 8.90 9.59 -5.23
CA SER A 64 10.28 9.16 -5.00
C SER A 64 10.37 8.13 -3.87
N CYS A 65 9.70 8.41 -2.75
CA CYS A 65 9.59 7.52 -1.59
C CYS A 65 9.09 6.13 -1.99
N ALA A 66 8.05 6.08 -2.83
CA ALA A 66 7.44 4.83 -3.24
C ALA A 66 8.31 3.99 -4.20
N ILE A 67 9.14 4.64 -5.02
CA ILE A 67 10.09 3.94 -5.91
C ILE A 67 11.25 3.40 -5.07
N HIS A 68 11.79 4.23 -4.17
CA HIS A 68 12.89 3.83 -3.30
C HIS A 68 12.50 2.63 -2.40
N GLY A 69 11.32 2.70 -1.76
CA GLY A 69 10.77 1.60 -0.97
C GLY A 69 10.17 0.44 -1.77
N ARG A 70 10.33 0.42 -3.11
CA ARG A 70 9.79 -0.60 -4.03
C ARG A 70 8.27 -0.87 -3.88
N VAL A 71 7.53 0.11 -3.36
CA VAL A 71 6.06 0.07 -3.21
C VAL A 71 5.36 0.17 -4.57
N VAL A 72 5.98 0.87 -5.52
CA VAL A 72 5.57 0.91 -6.93
C VAL A 72 6.64 0.26 -7.81
N ARG A 73 6.20 -0.48 -8.83
CA ARG A 73 7.08 -1.18 -9.78
C ARG A 73 7.06 -0.48 -11.14
N VAL A 74 8.16 -0.64 -11.88
CA VAL A 74 8.27 -0.18 -13.28
C VAL A 74 7.30 -0.98 -14.14
N ARG A 75 6.60 -0.30 -15.06
CA ARG A 75 5.61 -0.91 -15.98
C ARG A 75 5.96 -0.55 -17.42
N ASN A 76 5.71 -1.49 -18.34
CA ASN A 76 5.79 -1.23 -19.78
C ASN A 76 4.64 -0.28 -20.23
N LYS A 77 4.79 0.36 -21.40
CA LYS A 77 3.86 1.35 -21.97
C LYS A 77 2.42 0.82 -22.10
N ALA A 78 2.26 -0.44 -22.50
CA ALA A 78 0.94 -1.09 -22.57
C ALA A 78 0.29 -1.28 -21.18
N GLY A 79 1.09 -1.40 -20.11
CA GLY A 79 0.61 -1.65 -18.75
C GLY A 79 0.13 -0.41 -17.99
N TYR A 80 0.16 0.79 -18.59
CA TYR A 80 -0.29 2.01 -17.91
C TYR A 80 -1.80 2.03 -17.65
N GLY A 81 -2.60 1.27 -18.41
CA GLY A 81 -4.06 1.19 -18.27
C GLY A 81 -4.56 0.11 -17.31
N PHE A 82 -3.72 -0.86 -16.92
CA PHE A 82 -4.14 -1.96 -16.05
C PHE A 82 -3.92 -1.61 -14.57
N GLY A 83 -5.02 -1.54 -13.82
CA GLY A 83 -5.08 -1.20 -12.40
C GLY A 83 -5.01 -2.41 -11.47
N PHE A 84 -4.07 -3.33 -11.67
CA PHE A 84 -3.93 -4.48 -10.77
C PHE A 84 -3.32 -4.06 -9.42
N HIS A 85 -4.03 -4.38 -8.34
CA HIS A 85 -3.50 -4.38 -6.99
C HIS A 85 -2.78 -5.72 -6.79
N LYS A 86 -1.55 -5.86 -7.30
CA LYS A 86 -0.75 -7.06 -7.02
C LYS A 86 -0.46 -7.09 -5.51
N ASN A 87 -1.00 -8.07 -4.82
CA ASN A 87 -0.56 -8.39 -3.47
C ASN A 87 0.89 -8.88 -3.57
N SER A 88 1.70 -8.62 -2.56
CA SER A 88 3.12 -9.00 -2.53
C SER A 88 3.38 -10.52 -2.57
N LEU A 89 2.33 -11.35 -2.65
CA LEU A 89 2.37 -12.80 -2.70
C LEU A 89 2.47 -13.38 -4.13
N ASP A 90 2.31 -12.56 -5.18
CA ASP A 90 2.38 -13.00 -6.59
C ASP A 90 3.70 -12.59 -7.25
N CYS A 91 4.80 -12.66 -6.51
CA CYS A 91 6.15 -12.31 -6.99
C CYS A 91 7.15 -13.41 -6.65
N ASP A 92 6.81 -14.63 -7.03
CA ASP A 92 7.75 -15.67 -7.52
C ASP A 92 7.23 -16.12 -8.90
#